data_AF-A0AB40CYP6-F1
#
_entry.id   AF-A0AB40CYP6-F1
#
_cell.length_a   1.000
_cell.length_b   1.000
_cell.length_c   1.000
_cell.angle_alpha   90.00
_cell.angle_beta   90.00
_cell.angle_gamma   90.00
#
_symmetry.space_group_name_H-M   'P 1'
#
loop_
_entity.id
_entity.type
_entity.pdbx_description
1 polymer ?
#
loop_
_entity_poly.entity_id
_entity_poly.type
_entity_poly.pdbx_seq_one_letter_code
_entity_poly.pdbx_strand_id
1 'polypeptide(L)'
;MQHFISISGTGRVSSFSATTSVEELFLRYMDSSESKEKFSRAQREHVKEVLNNIKMQNESSQHTAEILALQENLKRKQDELFAAKEQLSKFKSDGKYVMTSIHEGSAREHMLQQTLDQLQARKKILLENLKTSVEGSTSQQNENLNMFLSKNQADGSQGSSSNSQEEMLKGQATTPAQTENDISANNPDNNEHFSS
;
A
#
# COMPACT_ATOMS: atom_id res chain seq x y z
N MET A 1 22.40 -11.59 -2.17
CA MET A 1 22.42 -12.79 -1.29
C MET A 1 23.78 -12.81 -0.60
N GLN A 2 23.81 -13.04 0.71
CA GLN A 2 25.05 -12.99 1.50
C GLN A 2 25.46 -14.44 1.85
N HIS A 3 26.60 -14.89 1.35
CA HIS A 3 27.08 -16.25 1.58
C HIS A 3 27.96 -16.29 2.82
N PHE A 4 27.60 -17.12 3.80
CA PHE A 4 28.48 -17.44 4.93
C PHE A 4 29.38 -18.62 4.56
N ILE A 5 30.69 -18.42 4.73
CA ILE A 5 31.72 -19.43 4.55
C ILE A 5 32.22 -19.83 5.93
N SER A 6 32.17 -21.12 6.27
CA SER A 6 32.92 -21.66 7.39
C SER A 6 33.89 -22.75 6.90
N ILE A 7 35.01 -22.85 7.59
CA ILE A 7 36.10 -23.78 7.25
C ILE A 7 36.01 -24.96 8.21
N SER A 8 35.80 -26.17 7.66
CA SER A 8 35.88 -27.41 8.45
C SER A 8 37.29 -27.59 9.02
N GLY A 9 37.44 -28.28 10.15
CA GLY A 9 38.74 -28.68 10.69
C GLY A 9 39.61 -29.55 9.75
N THR A 10 39.04 -30.00 8.62
CA THR A 10 39.73 -30.69 7.51
C THR A 10 40.23 -29.76 6.40
N GLY A 11 40.07 -28.44 6.54
CA GLY A 11 40.46 -27.44 5.53
C GLY A 11 39.56 -27.36 4.29
N ARG A 12 38.50 -28.18 4.22
CA ARG A 12 37.54 -28.15 3.10
C ARG A 12 36.56 -27.00 3.23
N VAL A 13 36.49 -26.17 2.20
CA VAL A 13 35.51 -25.08 2.05
C VAL A 13 34.15 -25.69 1.72
N SER A 14 33.22 -25.63 2.67
CA SER A 14 31.83 -26.03 2.44
C SER A 14 31.00 -24.78 2.14
N SER A 15 30.61 -24.58 0.89
CA SER A 15 29.67 -23.52 0.51
C SER A 15 28.26 -23.90 0.98
N PHE A 16 27.73 -23.20 1.96
CA PHE A 16 26.34 -23.41 2.39
C PHE A 16 25.36 -22.68 1.46
N SER A 17 24.27 -23.37 1.12
CA SER A 17 23.12 -22.77 0.45
C SER A 17 22.50 -21.71 1.34
N ALA A 18 22.00 -20.61 0.76
CA ALA A 18 21.27 -19.56 1.48
C ALA A 18 19.92 -20.03 2.08
N THR A 19 19.57 -21.31 1.90
CA THR A 19 18.34 -21.94 2.39
C THR A 19 18.48 -22.69 3.71
N THR A 20 19.70 -22.86 4.24
CA THR A 20 19.96 -23.64 5.46
C THR A 20 20.24 -22.69 6.62
N SER A 21 19.47 -22.80 7.72
CA SER A 21 19.64 -21.90 8.87
C SER A 21 20.89 -22.25 9.68
N VAL A 22 21.41 -21.29 10.45
CA VAL A 22 22.60 -21.51 11.29
C VAL A 22 22.32 -22.56 12.36
N GLU A 23 21.11 -22.58 12.91
CA GLU A 23 20.63 -23.60 13.86
C GLU A 23 20.65 -24.99 13.22
N GLU A 24 20.21 -25.12 11.96
CA GLU A 24 20.23 -26.39 11.22
C GLU A 24 21.67 -26.91 11.02
N LEU A 25 22.63 -26.00 10.81
CA LEU A 25 24.06 -26.35 10.76
C LEU A 25 24.58 -26.84 12.12
N PHE A 26 24.21 -26.18 13.22
CA PHE A 26 24.59 -26.62 14.56
C PHE A 26 23.97 -27.97 14.93
N LEU A 27 22.69 -28.20 14.62
CA LEU A 27 22.02 -29.49 14.81
C LEU A 27 22.72 -30.60 14.03
N ARG A 28 23.03 -30.35 12.74
CA ARG A 28 23.76 -31.30 11.88
C ARG A 28 25.19 -31.57 12.37
N TYR A 29 25.89 -30.55 12.87
CA TYR A 29 27.21 -30.73 13.49
C TYR A 29 27.11 -31.55 14.79
N MET A 30 26.12 -31.31 15.65
CA MET A 30 25.89 -32.09 16.87
C MET A 30 25.65 -33.58 16.57
N ASP A 31 25.02 -33.92 15.45
CA ASP A 31 24.80 -35.31 15.03
C ASP A 31 25.97 -35.94 14.22
N SER A 32 27.05 -35.19 13.96
CA SER A 32 28.27 -35.72 13.31
C SER A 32 29.05 -36.72 14.18
N SER A 33 29.88 -37.56 13.56
CA SER A 33 30.81 -38.46 14.27
C SER A 33 31.85 -37.69 15.10
N GLU A 34 32.38 -36.60 14.55
CA GLU A 34 33.38 -35.75 15.23
C GLU A 34 32.82 -35.13 16.53
N SER A 35 31.57 -34.66 16.50
CA SER A 35 30.83 -34.24 17.70
C SER A 35 30.61 -35.39 18.69
N LYS A 36 30.31 -36.59 18.18
CA LYS A 36 30.03 -37.77 19.01
C LYS A 36 31.24 -38.28 19.78
N GLU A 37 32.45 -38.08 19.26
CA GLU A 37 33.72 -38.39 19.92
C GLU A 37 34.15 -37.31 20.93
N LYS A 38 33.89 -36.03 20.64
CA LYS A 38 34.37 -34.89 21.43
C LYS A 38 33.46 -34.51 22.62
N PHE A 39 32.16 -34.79 22.54
CA PHE A 39 31.18 -34.37 23.56
C PHE A 39 30.37 -35.54 24.08
N SER A 40 29.96 -35.51 25.35
CA SER A 40 29.05 -36.49 25.91
C SER A 40 27.64 -36.38 25.31
N ARG A 41 26.84 -37.45 25.37
CA ARG A 41 25.44 -37.39 24.90
C ARG A 41 24.66 -36.26 25.60
N ALA A 42 24.81 -36.12 26.92
CA ALA A 42 24.12 -35.09 27.69
C ALA A 42 24.50 -33.66 27.25
N GLN A 43 25.77 -33.41 26.93
CA GLN A 43 26.21 -32.12 26.40
C GLN A 43 25.56 -31.79 25.05
N ARG A 44 25.44 -32.78 24.16
CA ARG A 44 24.81 -32.59 22.84
C ARG A 44 23.31 -32.36 22.95
N GLU A 45 22.60 -33.10 23.79
CA GLU A 45 21.16 -32.84 24.03
C GLU A 45 20.94 -31.44 24.64
N HIS A 46 21.79 -31.04 25.60
CA HIS A 46 21.73 -29.70 26.20
C HIS A 46 21.93 -28.58 25.16
N VAL A 47 22.86 -28.74 24.20
CA VAL A 47 23.03 -27.78 23.09
C VAL A 47 21.79 -27.74 22.18
N LYS A 48 21.16 -28.89 21.89
CA LYS A 48 19.92 -28.95 21.10
C LYS A 48 18.76 -28.26 21.83
N GLU A 49 18.64 -28.44 23.14
CA GLU A 49 17.64 -27.81 23.99
C GLU A 49 17.83 -26.28 24.05
N VAL A 50 19.06 -25.80 24.24
CA VAL A 50 19.38 -24.37 24.23
C VAL A 50 19.06 -23.73 22.86
N LEU A 51 19.43 -24.39 21.76
CA LEU A 51 19.08 -23.92 20.40
C LEU A 51 17.57 -23.82 20.19
N ASN A 52 16.81 -24.83 20.64
CA ASN A 52 15.36 -24.82 20.56
C ASN A 52 14.74 -23.68 21.40
N ASN A 53 15.23 -23.46 22.62
CA ASN A 53 14.76 -22.40 23.49
C ASN A 53 15.04 -21.00 22.91
N ILE A 54 16.23 -20.78 22.33
CA ILE A 54 16.57 -19.52 21.64
C ILE A 54 15.63 -19.29 20.44
N LYS A 55 15.36 -20.34 19.65
CA LYS A 55 14.42 -20.27 18.51
C LYS A 55 13.02 -19.87 18.97
N MET A 56 12.46 -20.55 19.97
CA MET A 56 11.14 -20.25 20.53
C MET A 56 11.06 -18.82 21.09
N GLN A 57 12.12 -18.33 21.74
CA GLN A 57 12.19 -16.97 22.25
C GLN A 57 12.23 -15.93 21.11
N ASN A 58 12.95 -16.21 20.03
CA ASN A 58 13.04 -15.33 18.86
C ASN A 58 11.71 -15.25 18.10
N GLU A 59 11.05 -16.39 17.86
CA GLU A 59 9.72 -16.47 17.23
C GLU A 59 8.66 -15.72 18.08
N SER A 60 8.67 -15.92 19.40
CA SER A 60 7.80 -15.18 20.34
C SER A 60 8.05 -13.67 20.30
N SER A 61 9.31 -13.25 20.20
CA SER A 61 9.70 -11.84 20.11
C SER A 61 9.26 -11.20 18.78
N GLN A 62 9.39 -11.94 17.67
CA GLN A 62 8.92 -11.51 16.35
C GLN A 62 7.40 -11.36 16.33
N HIS A 63 6.64 -12.36 16.78
CA HIS A 63 5.18 -12.27 16.86
C HIS A 63 4.71 -11.13 17.78
N THR A 64 5.41 -10.87 18.89
CA THR A 64 5.11 -9.71 19.75
C THR A 64 5.27 -8.39 18.98
N ALA A 65 6.35 -8.23 18.20
CA ALA A 65 6.58 -7.05 17.37
C ALA A 65 5.53 -6.90 16.24
N GLU A 66 5.15 -7.99 15.59
CA GLU A 66 4.07 -8.02 14.57
C GLU A 66 2.73 -7.60 15.17
N ILE A 67 2.37 -8.12 16.35
CA ILE A 67 1.14 -7.77 17.06
C ILE A 67 1.11 -6.27 17.40
N LEU A 68 2.21 -5.71 17.90
CA LEU A 68 2.30 -4.27 18.20
C LEU A 68 2.17 -3.41 16.94
N ALA A 69 2.80 -3.80 15.83
CA ALA A 69 2.67 -3.08 14.55
C ALA A 69 1.24 -3.14 13.98
N LEU A 70 0.56 -4.28 14.13
CA LEU A 70 -0.85 -4.43 13.74
C LEU A 70 -1.78 -3.59 14.62
N GLN A 71 -1.53 -3.52 15.94
CA GLN A 71 -2.29 -2.67 16.87
C GLN A 71 -2.13 -1.18 16.54
N GLU A 72 -0.92 -0.72 16.23
CA GLU A 72 -0.68 0.67 15.82
C GLU A 72 -1.40 1.01 14.50
N ASN A 73 -1.35 0.11 13.52
CA ASN A 73 -2.03 0.28 12.24
C ASN A 73 -3.56 0.30 12.42
N LEU A 74 -4.12 -0.60 13.24
CA LEU A 74 -5.54 -0.64 13.56
C LEU A 74 -6.00 0.68 14.20
N LYS A 75 -5.25 1.22 15.17
CA LYS A 75 -5.53 2.51 15.78
C LYS A 75 -5.52 3.64 14.74
N ARG A 76 -4.48 3.70 13.89
CA ARG A 76 -4.37 4.69 12.81
C ARG A 76 -5.57 4.63 11.85
N LYS A 77 -6.06 3.42 11.52
CA LYS A 77 -7.26 3.24 10.68
C LYS A 77 -8.56 3.59 11.39
N GLN A 78 -8.66 3.41 12.70
CA GLN A 78 -9.80 3.94 13.48
C GLN A 78 -9.80 5.47 13.47
N ASP A 79 -8.64 6.12 13.65
CA ASP A 79 -8.50 7.57 13.62
C ASP A 79 -8.84 8.16 12.23
N GLU A 80 -8.31 7.55 11.15
CA GLU A 80 -8.67 7.91 9.76
C GLU A 80 -10.18 7.78 9.50
N LEU A 81 -10.80 6.67 9.96
CA LEU A 81 -12.22 6.39 9.79
C LEU A 81 -13.09 7.36 10.61
N PHE A 82 -12.66 7.77 11.80
CA PHE A 82 -13.32 8.78 12.61
C PHE A 82 -13.29 10.14 11.90
N ALA A 83 -12.12 10.59 11.45
CA ALA A 83 -11.96 11.84 10.71
C ALA A 83 -12.78 11.84 9.41
N ALA A 84 -12.81 10.73 8.66
CA ALA A 84 -13.63 10.60 7.46
C ALA A 84 -15.14 10.67 7.77
N LYS A 85 -15.60 10.06 8.87
CA LYS A 85 -17.00 10.17 9.33
C LYS A 85 -17.36 11.59 9.76
N GLU A 86 -16.44 12.31 10.40
CA GLU A 86 -16.62 13.72 10.79
C GLU A 86 -16.65 14.66 9.57
N GLN A 87 -15.84 14.40 8.54
CA GLN A 87 -15.97 15.15 7.29
C GLN A 87 -17.29 14.83 6.58
N LEU A 88 -17.72 13.56 6.55
CA LEU A 88 -18.98 13.15 5.92
C LEU A 88 -20.21 13.73 6.64
N SER A 89 -20.19 13.88 7.97
CA SER A 89 -21.33 14.46 8.71
C SER A 89 -21.61 15.91 8.30
N LYS A 90 -20.59 16.68 7.90
CA LYS A 90 -20.74 18.06 7.38
C LYS A 90 -21.50 18.13 6.05
N PHE A 91 -21.52 17.04 5.28
CA PHE A 91 -22.25 16.94 4.00
C PHE A 91 -23.59 16.21 4.12
N LYS A 92 -23.85 15.56 5.25
CA LYS A 92 -25.20 15.06 5.54
C LYS A 92 -26.09 16.26 5.83
N SER A 93 -26.98 16.57 4.90
CA SER A 93 -28.05 17.53 5.16
C SER A 93 -28.90 17.01 6.31
N ASP A 94 -28.85 17.69 7.45
CA ASP A 94 -29.89 17.58 8.47
C ASP A 94 -31.24 17.77 7.77
N GLY A 95 -32.08 16.73 7.73
CA GLY A 95 -33.40 16.73 7.07
C GLY A 95 -34.42 17.69 7.69
N LYS A 96 -33.95 18.63 8.52
CA LYS A 96 -34.68 19.69 9.21
C LYS A 96 -35.00 20.87 8.30
N TYR A 97 -34.31 21.03 7.16
CA TYR A 97 -34.58 22.07 6.17
C TYR A 97 -35.79 21.73 5.28
N VAL A 98 -36.96 21.58 5.90
CA VAL A 98 -38.24 21.53 5.18
C VAL A 98 -38.43 22.86 4.45
N MET A 99 -38.64 22.81 3.14
CA MET A 99 -38.90 23.99 2.32
C MET A 99 -40.28 24.57 2.70
N THR A 100 -40.30 25.82 3.16
CA THR A 100 -41.50 26.45 3.73
C THR A 100 -42.38 27.13 2.70
N SER A 101 -41.85 27.43 1.51
CA SER A 101 -42.60 28.03 0.40
C SER A 101 -41.98 27.74 -0.98
N ILE A 102 -42.78 27.86 -2.03
CA ILE A 102 -42.33 27.75 -3.43
C ILE A 102 -41.31 28.84 -3.78
N HIS A 103 -41.47 30.05 -3.24
CA HIS A 103 -40.52 31.16 -3.42
C HIS A 103 -39.13 30.85 -2.83
N GLU A 104 -39.09 30.22 -1.65
CA GLU A 104 -37.85 29.74 -1.06
C GLU A 104 -37.18 28.66 -1.94
N GLY A 105 -37.98 27.77 -2.54
CA GLY A 105 -37.50 26.79 -3.52
C GLY A 105 -36.86 27.42 -4.74
N SER A 106 -37.57 28.32 -5.41
CA SER A 106 -37.08 29.02 -6.60
C SER A 106 -35.84 29.88 -6.30
N ALA A 107 -35.78 30.53 -5.13
CA ALA A 107 -34.59 31.26 -4.70
C ALA A 107 -33.37 30.34 -4.48
N ARG A 108 -33.56 29.18 -3.85
CA ARG A 108 -32.49 28.18 -3.67
C ARG A 108 -32.04 27.58 -5.01
N GLU A 109 -32.98 27.25 -5.90
CA GLU A 109 -32.71 26.77 -7.25
C GLU A 109 -31.88 27.78 -8.05
N HIS A 110 -32.27 29.05 -8.04
CA HIS A 110 -31.54 30.13 -8.70
C HIS A 110 -30.11 30.28 -8.15
N MET A 111 -29.92 30.24 -6.82
CA MET A 111 -28.58 30.27 -6.21
C MET A 111 -27.73 29.05 -6.60
N LEU A 112 -28.32 27.86 -6.66
CA LEU A 112 -27.64 26.64 -7.09
C LEU A 112 -27.23 26.71 -8.57
N GLN A 113 -28.11 27.21 -9.44
CA GLN A 113 -27.80 27.41 -10.86
C GLN A 113 -26.65 28.41 -11.05
N GLN A 114 -26.71 29.58 -10.38
CA GLN A 114 -25.62 30.56 -10.41
C GLN A 114 -24.28 29.97 -9.91
N THR A 115 -24.33 29.14 -8.86
CA THR A 115 -23.13 28.46 -8.33
C THR A 115 -22.60 27.43 -9.32
N LEU A 116 -23.47 26.67 -9.98
CA LEU A 116 -23.12 25.71 -11.01
C LEU A 116 -22.45 26.39 -12.21
N ASP A 117 -23.01 27.51 -12.69
CA ASP A 117 -22.46 28.28 -13.81
C ASP A 117 -21.05 28.81 -13.48
N GLN A 118 -20.84 29.33 -12.26
CA GLN A 118 -19.52 29.75 -11.79
C GLN A 118 -18.52 28.59 -11.70
N LEU A 119 -18.95 27.42 -11.23
CA LEU A 119 -18.09 26.22 -11.18
C LEU A 119 -17.75 25.70 -12.58
N GLN A 120 -18.69 25.76 -13.53
CA GLN A 120 -18.44 25.41 -14.94
C GLN A 120 -17.46 26.40 -15.59
N ALA A 121 -17.63 27.70 -15.39
CA ALA A 121 -16.70 28.71 -15.87
C ALA A 121 -15.30 28.52 -15.29
N ARG A 122 -15.19 28.28 -13.97
CA ARG A 122 -13.90 28.00 -13.30
C ARG A 122 -13.26 26.70 -13.79
N LYS A 123 -14.05 25.65 -14.03
CA LYS A 123 -13.58 24.40 -14.63
C LYS A 123 -13.03 24.63 -16.05
N LYS A 124 -13.72 25.44 -16.87
CA LYS A 124 -13.25 25.80 -18.22
C LYS A 124 -11.90 26.53 -18.17
N ILE A 125 -11.78 27.55 -17.32
CA ILE A 125 -10.52 28.30 -17.12
C ILE A 125 -9.39 27.37 -16.67
N LEU A 126 -9.65 26.45 -15.72
CA LEU A 126 -8.64 25.49 -15.27
C LEU A 126 -8.19 24.53 -16.39
N LEU A 127 -9.11 24.10 -17.25
CA LEU A 127 -8.78 23.24 -18.41
C LEU A 127 -8.02 24.00 -19.51
N GLU A 128 -8.35 25.27 -19.75
CA GLU A 128 -7.63 26.14 -20.69
C GLU A 128 -6.21 26.46 -20.18
N ASN A 129 -6.06 26.77 -18.89
CA ASN A 129 -4.75 26.95 -18.25
C ASN A 129 -3.92 25.66 -18.24
N LEU A 130 -4.55 24.48 -18.12
CA LEU A 130 -3.84 23.20 -18.20
C LEU A 130 -3.31 22.95 -19.62
N LYS A 131 -4.12 23.23 -20.66
CA LYS A 131 -3.70 23.09 -22.06
C LYS A 131 -2.54 24.04 -22.41
N THR A 132 -2.66 25.31 -22.07
CA THR A 132 -1.60 26.31 -22.33
C THR A 132 -0.32 26.02 -21.54
N SER A 133 -0.41 25.42 -20.35
CA SER A 133 0.76 24.93 -19.61
C SER A 133 1.47 23.76 -20.32
N VAL A 134 0.71 22.82 -20.90
CA VAL A 134 1.26 21.69 -21.68
C VAL A 134 1.87 22.15 -23.01
N GLU A 135 1.22 23.07 -23.73
CA GLU A 135 1.67 23.64 -25.01
C GLU A 135 2.87 24.59 -24.84
N GLY A 136 2.92 25.36 -23.74
CA GLY A 136 4.07 26.19 -23.37
C GLY A 136 5.30 25.35 -23.00
N SER A 137 5.09 24.21 -22.32
CA SER A 137 6.17 23.29 -21.94
C SER A 137 6.79 22.56 -23.13
N THR A 138 6.02 22.25 -24.17
CA THR A 138 6.53 21.62 -25.41
C THR A 138 7.25 22.63 -26.32
N SER A 139 6.86 23.90 -26.31
CA SER A 139 7.53 24.93 -27.13
C SER A 139 8.89 25.36 -26.56
N GLN A 140 9.01 25.57 -25.24
CA GLN A 140 10.26 26.06 -24.63
C GLN A 140 11.39 25.01 -24.52
N GLN A 141 11.08 23.71 -24.62
CA GLN A 141 12.12 22.67 -24.72
C GLN A 141 12.71 22.57 -26.13
N ASN A 142 11.94 22.85 -27.19
CA ASN A 142 12.43 22.73 -28.57
C ASN A 142 13.34 23.89 -29.01
N GLU A 143 13.13 25.12 -28.53
CA GLU A 143 14.03 26.25 -28.86
C GLU A 143 15.42 26.07 -28.22
N ASN A 144 15.48 25.54 -26.99
CA ASN A 144 16.74 25.21 -26.33
C ASN A 144 17.45 24.00 -26.98
N LEU A 145 16.71 22.98 -27.44
CA LEU A 145 17.32 21.89 -28.22
C LEU A 145 17.89 22.38 -29.55
N ASN A 146 17.16 23.21 -30.31
CA ASN A 146 17.64 23.71 -31.60
C ASN A 146 18.89 24.59 -31.46
N MET A 147 19.03 25.36 -30.38
CA MET A 147 20.25 26.13 -30.11
C MET A 147 21.45 25.23 -29.75
N PHE A 148 21.22 24.10 -29.07
CA PHE A 148 22.27 23.13 -28.74
C PHE A 148 22.65 22.22 -29.91
N LEU A 149 21.70 21.78 -30.76
CA LEU A 149 21.99 20.99 -31.95
C LEU A 149 22.66 21.81 -33.07
N SER A 150 22.27 23.08 -33.25
CA SER A 150 22.91 23.95 -34.24
C SER A 150 24.39 24.23 -33.96
N LYS A 151 24.84 24.02 -32.72
CA LYS A 151 26.25 24.17 -32.33
C LYS A 151 27.09 22.90 -32.56
N ASN A 152 26.44 21.77 -32.82
CA ASN A 152 27.08 20.45 -33.02
C ASN A 152 26.87 19.88 -34.44
N GLN A 153 26.23 20.61 -35.37
CA GLN A 153 26.16 20.25 -36.79
C GLN A 153 27.10 21.10 -37.67
N ALA A 154 28.27 21.44 -37.13
CA ALA A 154 29.46 21.79 -37.90
C ALA A 154 30.43 20.60 -38.03
N ASP A 155 29.98 19.37 -37.76
CA ASP A 155 30.65 18.15 -38.22
C ASP A 155 29.66 16.95 -38.22
N GLY A 156 29.79 16.04 -39.20
CA GLY A 156 29.25 14.67 -39.12
C GLY A 156 27.73 14.37 -39.25
N SER A 157 27.26 14.24 -40.49
CA SER A 157 26.50 13.06 -41.01
C SER A 157 25.17 12.56 -40.37
N GLN A 158 24.08 12.67 -41.17
CA GLN A 158 22.96 11.72 -41.36
C GLN A 158 22.02 11.31 -40.19
N GLY A 159 20.69 11.37 -40.42
CA GLY A 159 19.73 10.48 -39.75
C GLY A 159 18.31 11.01 -39.51
N SER A 160 17.34 10.60 -40.34
CA SER A 160 15.87 10.74 -40.23
C SER A 160 15.29 10.51 -38.81
N SER A 161 14.26 11.24 -38.33
CA SER A 161 12.80 11.06 -38.63
C SER A 161 12.33 9.59 -38.57
N SER A 162 11.26 9.18 -37.85
CA SER A 162 9.99 9.90 -37.54
C SER A 162 9.29 9.46 -36.24
N ASN A 163 8.34 10.28 -35.75
CA ASN A 163 7.31 9.95 -34.75
C ASN A 163 6.10 9.19 -35.35
N SER A 164 5.34 8.50 -34.48
CA SER A 164 3.85 8.33 -34.43
C SER A 164 3.52 7.70 -33.04
N GLN A 165 2.56 8.12 -32.18
CA GLN A 165 1.10 8.33 -32.33
C GLN A 165 0.38 7.05 -32.83
N GLU A 166 -0.83 6.65 -32.39
CA GLU A 166 -1.83 7.26 -31.48
C GLU A 166 -2.85 6.21 -30.96
N GLU A 167 -3.75 6.62 -30.05
CA GLU A 167 -5.17 6.19 -29.85
C GLU A 167 -5.65 4.72 -30.04
N MET A 168 -6.56 4.17 -29.23
CA MET A 168 -7.92 4.69 -28.98
C MET A 168 -8.55 4.16 -27.68
N LEU A 169 -9.39 5.00 -27.06
CA LEU A 169 -10.44 4.56 -26.13
C LEU A 169 -11.71 4.10 -26.88
N LYS A 170 -12.40 3.12 -26.31
CA LYS A 170 -13.87 2.96 -26.23
C LYS A 170 -14.12 1.87 -25.15
N GLY A 171 -14.95 2.02 -24.13
CA GLY A 171 -15.94 3.06 -23.84
C GLY A 171 -17.35 2.54 -24.01
N GLN A 172 -17.91 1.92 -22.96
CA GLN A 172 -19.36 1.79 -22.76
C GLN A 172 -19.67 1.52 -21.28
N ALA A 173 -20.78 2.08 -20.81
CA ALA A 173 -21.24 1.98 -19.43
C ALA A 173 -22.68 1.44 -19.42
N THR A 174 -23.00 0.59 -18.44
CA THR A 174 -24.38 0.27 -18.04
C THR A 174 -24.41 -0.11 -16.56
N THR A 175 -25.34 0.49 -15.84
CA THR A 175 -25.74 0.25 -14.44
C THR A 175 -27.28 0.26 -14.41
N PRO A 176 -27.95 -0.06 -13.28
CA PRO A 176 -27.72 -1.11 -12.30
C PRO A 176 -28.99 -1.99 -12.12
N ALA A 177 -28.95 -3.00 -11.24
CA ALA A 177 -30.16 -3.55 -10.62
C ALA A 177 -29.90 -3.94 -9.16
N GLN A 178 -30.88 -3.67 -8.31
CA GLN A 178 -31.02 -4.14 -6.92
C GLN A 178 -31.65 -5.55 -6.96
N THR A 179 -31.90 -6.30 -5.87
CA THR A 179 -31.67 -6.10 -4.43
C THR A 179 -30.70 -7.23 -3.93
N GLU A 180 -30.62 -7.74 -2.69
CA GLU A 180 -31.41 -7.66 -1.44
C GLU A 180 -30.48 -7.88 -0.22
N ASN A 181 -31.05 -7.99 0.98
CA ASN A 181 -30.36 -8.49 2.18
C ASN A 181 -31.16 -9.68 2.74
N ASP A 182 -30.47 -10.65 3.34
CA ASP A 182 -30.93 -11.23 4.62
C ASP A 182 -29.78 -11.99 5.30
N ILE A 183 -29.28 -11.44 6.41
CA ILE A 183 -28.40 -12.13 7.35
C ILE A 183 -29.08 -12.07 8.72
N SER A 184 -29.77 -13.16 9.08
CA SER A 184 -30.37 -13.32 10.40
C SER A 184 -29.27 -13.57 11.43
N ALA A 185 -29.09 -12.63 12.36
CA ALA A 185 -28.15 -12.76 13.48
C ALA A 185 -28.87 -13.32 14.72
N ASN A 186 -28.28 -14.36 15.31
CA ASN A 186 -28.76 -14.97 16.55
C ASN A 186 -28.79 -13.97 17.71
N ASN A 187 -29.86 -13.99 18.50
CA ASN A 187 -29.93 -13.35 19.81
C ASN A 187 -30.24 -14.43 20.87
N PRO A 188 -29.32 -14.77 21.78
CA PRO A 188 -29.62 -15.61 22.94
C PRO A 188 -30.11 -14.72 24.11
N ASP A 189 -31.36 -14.93 24.52
CA ASP A 189 -31.92 -14.26 25.71
C ASP A 189 -31.13 -14.64 26.97
N ASN A 190 -30.62 -13.63 27.67
CA ASN A 190 -30.02 -13.81 28.99
C ASN A 190 -31.13 -13.91 30.05
N ASN A 191 -31.05 -14.97 30.84
CA ASN A 191 -32.05 -15.37 31.82
C ASN A 191 -31.84 -14.59 33.14
N GLU A 192 -32.61 -13.52 33.38
CA GLU A 192 -32.57 -12.79 34.66
C GLU A 192 -33.30 -13.58 35.76
N HIS A 193 -32.53 -14.24 36.62
CA HIS A 193 -33.00 -14.86 37.85
C HIS A 193 -31.98 -14.63 38.97
N PHE A 194 -32.45 -14.04 40.07
CA PHE A 194 -31.88 -13.86 41.43
C PHE A 194 -32.22 -12.43 41.90
N SER A 195 -33.35 -12.24 42.61
CA SER A 195 -33.47 -12.41 44.07
C SER A 195 -32.76 -11.31 44.87
N SER A 196 -33.56 -10.37 45.39
CA SER A 196 -33.59 -10.06 46.82
C SER A 196 -34.91 -9.34 47.18
#